data_AF-A0A842HBH8-F1
#
_entry.id   AF-A0A842HBH8-F1
#
_cell.length_a   1.000
_cell.length_b   1.000
_cell.length_c   1.000
_cell.angle_alpha   90.00
_cell.angle_beta   90.00
_cell.angle_gamma   90.00
#
_symmetry.space_group_name_H-M   'P 1'
#
loop_
_entity.id
_entity.type
_entity.pdbx_description
1 polymer ?
#
loop_
_entity_poly.entity_id
_entity_poly.type
_entity_poly.pdbx_seq_one_letter_code
_entity_poly.pdbx_strand_id
1 'polypeptide(L)'
;MSINSEAAEKVLQKDLENVIKKVAGGKTLTSAERARVEALAAGSQDSTTYAKNLVQLAEILGVTRRTLSSWRKMEGAPEPLPNGEHEVARWREFIRIRGLKGSNDVGHPTEALKARRLLVDIEERELRLSIKRGDYLHREDVRRAVLEGLARLFAILHKRLEDELPPLSCGKDAVGIREENARAIDEARREAYEFFQGWTGS
;
A
#
# COMPACT_ATOMS: atom_id res chain seq x y z
N MET A 1 8.95 19.67 40.71
CA MET A 1 8.58 18.29 40.36
C MET A 1 8.39 18.21 38.86
N SER A 2 9.37 17.65 38.12
CA SER A 2 9.18 17.40 36.69
C SER A 2 8.23 16.22 36.51
N ILE A 3 7.11 16.45 35.82
CA ILE A 3 6.19 15.39 35.42
C ILE A 3 6.92 14.57 34.35
N ASN A 4 7.19 13.30 34.66
CA ASN A 4 7.73 12.32 33.72
C ASN A 4 6.76 12.15 32.52
N SER A 5 7.27 11.93 31.31
CA SER A 5 6.45 11.76 30.08
C SER A 5 5.37 10.69 30.26
N GLU A 6 5.72 9.59 30.93
CA GLU A 6 4.81 8.49 31.24
C GLU A 6 3.69 8.90 32.22
N ALA A 7 3.98 9.82 33.14
CA ALA A 7 2.98 10.35 34.07
C ALA A 7 2.02 11.32 33.36
N ALA A 8 2.51 12.08 32.37
CA ALA A 8 1.66 12.95 31.55
C ALA A 8 0.69 12.14 30.68
N GLU A 9 1.14 11.04 30.07
CA GLU A 9 0.29 10.13 29.30
C GLU A 9 -0.82 9.50 30.15
N LYS A 10 -0.49 9.03 31.36
CA LYS A 10 -1.48 8.48 32.30
C LYS A 10 -2.52 9.50 32.73
N VAL A 11 -2.13 10.76 32.90
CA VAL A 11 -3.07 11.85 33.22
C VAL A 11 -4.01 12.11 32.04
N LEU A 12 -3.49 12.15 30.81
CA LEU A 12 -4.30 12.33 29.60
C LEU A 12 -5.29 11.17 29.39
N GLN A 13 -4.86 9.93 29.63
CA GLN A 13 -5.74 8.76 29.56
C GLN A 13 -6.88 8.84 30.58
N LYS A 14 -6.59 9.23 31.83
CA LYS A 14 -7.63 9.42 32.85
C LYS A 14 -8.58 10.57 32.54
N ASP A 15 -8.09 11.66 31.94
CA ASP A 15 -8.94 12.76 31.53
C ASP A 15 -9.95 12.33 30.46
N LEU A 16 -9.52 11.50 29.50
CA LEU A 16 -10.41 10.90 28.50
C LEU A 16 -11.48 9.99 29.13
N GLU A 17 -11.11 9.15 30.09
CA GLU A 17 -12.07 8.33 30.82
C GLU A 17 -13.12 9.19 31.55
N ASN A 18 -12.72 10.35 32.08
CA ASN A 18 -13.65 11.28 32.72
C ASN A 18 -14.60 11.93 31.72
N VAL A 19 -14.11 12.31 30.53
CA VAL A 19 -14.94 12.84 29.45
C VAL A 19 -15.95 11.79 28.97
N ILE A 20 -15.53 10.54 28.81
CA ILE A 20 -16.42 9.43 28.42
C ILE A 20 -17.51 9.21 29.48
N LYS A 21 -17.14 9.17 30.77
CA LYS A 21 -18.10 9.04 31.88
C LYS A 21 -19.10 10.19 31.92
N LYS A 22 -18.66 11.42 31.60
CA LYS A 22 -19.52 12.61 31.53
C LYS A 22 -20.57 12.49 30.42
N VAL A 23 -20.15 12.02 29.23
CA VAL A 23 -21.07 11.76 28.09
C VAL A 23 -22.04 10.64 28.42
N ALA A 24 -21.55 9.53 28.99
CA ALA A 24 -22.40 8.40 29.41
C ALA A 24 -23.44 8.81 30.46
N GLY A 25 -23.11 9.77 31.32
CA GLY A 25 -24.02 10.39 32.28
C GLY A 25 -25.02 11.40 31.67
N GLY A 26 -25.10 11.52 30.34
CA GLY A 26 -26.03 12.41 29.64
C GLY A 26 -25.68 13.89 29.71
N LYS A 27 -24.49 14.26 30.20
CA LYS A 27 -24.07 15.66 30.32
C LYS A 27 -23.44 16.15 29.02
N THR A 28 -23.73 17.40 28.66
CA THR A 28 -23.18 18.04 27.47
C THR A 28 -21.68 18.31 27.61
N LEU A 29 -20.93 18.06 26.54
CA LEU A 29 -19.52 18.45 26.45
C LEU A 29 -19.39 19.96 26.26
N THR A 30 -18.38 20.55 26.90
CA THR A 30 -17.93 21.92 26.63
C THR A 30 -17.22 21.96 25.27
N SER A 31 -17.12 23.16 24.68
CA SER A 31 -16.45 23.35 23.38
C SER A 31 -15.01 22.82 23.37
N ALA A 32 -14.29 22.95 24.50
CA ALA A 32 -12.92 22.46 24.64
C ALA A 32 -12.84 20.93 24.77
N GLU A 33 -13.82 20.29 25.42
CA GLU A 33 -13.90 18.82 25.50
C GLU A 33 -14.27 18.20 24.14
N ARG A 34 -15.22 18.83 23.41
CA ARG A 34 -15.62 18.37 22.07
C ARG A 34 -14.47 18.45 21.07
N ALA A 35 -13.75 19.58 21.05
CA ALA A 35 -12.58 19.76 20.17
C ALA A 35 -11.49 18.69 20.40
N ARG A 36 -11.30 18.24 21.66
CA ARG A 36 -10.33 17.18 21.99
C ARG A 36 -10.77 15.79 21.51
N VAL A 37 -12.06 15.47 21.64
CA VAL A 37 -12.61 14.21 21.12
C VAL A 37 -12.54 14.18 19.59
N GLU A 38 -12.83 15.31 18.93
CA GLU A 38 -12.72 15.45 17.48
C GLU A 38 -11.28 15.31 16.98
N ALA A 39 -10.31 15.92 17.68
CA ALA A 39 -8.88 15.77 17.36
C ALA A 39 -8.40 14.31 17.46
N LEU A 40 -8.83 13.59 18.50
CA LEU A 40 -8.51 12.17 18.70
C LEU A 40 -9.16 11.28 17.63
N ALA A 41 -10.43 11.54 17.27
CA ALA A 41 -11.13 10.81 16.22
C ALA A 41 -10.49 11.01 14.83
N ALA A 42 -9.86 12.17 14.61
CA ALA A 42 -9.09 12.47 13.40
C ALA A 42 -7.67 11.85 13.39
N GLY A 43 -7.31 11.04 14.39
CA GLY A 43 -5.97 10.45 14.50
C GLY A 43 -4.88 11.47 14.87
N SER A 44 -5.26 12.66 15.32
CA SER A 44 -4.34 13.72 15.69
C SER A 44 -4.12 13.70 17.20
N GLN A 45 -2.95 13.24 17.64
CA GLN A 45 -2.51 13.31 19.05
C GLN A 45 -2.13 14.73 19.52
N ASP A 46 -2.39 15.77 18.71
CA ASP A 46 -2.01 17.15 19.01
C ASP A 46 -2.93 17.77 20.08
N SER A 47 -2.66 17.43 21.33
CA SER A 47 -3.29 18.01 22.52
C SER A 47 -2.70 19.36 22.96
N THR A 48 -1.89 20.02 22.15
CA THR A 48 -1.29 21.32 22.51
C THR A 48 -2.04 22.49 21.88
N THR A 49 -3.23 22.77 22.40
CA THR A 49 -3.96 24.02 22.09
C THR A 49 -3.12 25.26 22.41
N TYR A 50 -2.23 25.15 23.41
CA TYR A 50 -1.35 26.22 23.87
C TYR A 50 0.11 25.74 23.98
N ALA A 51 1.03 26.59 23.55
CA ALA A 51 2.47 26.41 23.71
C ALA A 51 2.98 27.31 24.84
N LYS A 52 3.70 26.75 25.82
CA LYS A 52 4.19 27.47 27.01
C LYS A 52 5.30 28.46 26.71
N ASN A 53 6.00 28.28 25.59
CA ASN A 53 7.09 29.17 25.18
C ASN A 53 7.28 29.10 23.65
N LEU A 54 8.07 30.04 23.13
CA LEU A 54 8.43 30.13 21.71
C LEU A 54 9.15 28.88 21.16
N VAL A 55 9.85 28.12 22.01
CA VAL A 55 10.56 26.90 21.58
C VAL A 55 9.57 25.80 21.29
N GLN A 56 8.66 25.55 22.23
CA GLN A 56 7.57 24.59 22.09
C GLN A 56 6.63 24.98 20.94
N LEU A 57 6.36 26.28 20.77
CA LEU A 57 5.56 26.74 19.63
C LEU A 57 6.26 26.46 18.30
N ALA A 58 7.57 26.64 18.22
CA ALA A 58 8.36 26.37 17.02
C ALA A 58 8.34 24.87 16.68
N GLU A 59 8.48 24.00 17.69
CA GLU A 59 8.36 22.54 17.55
C GLU A 59 6.97 22.13 17.05
N ILE A 60 5.89 22.63 17.67
CA ILE A 60 4.51 22.32 17.28
C ILE A 60 4.19 22.79 15.86
N LEU A 61 4.76 23.92 15.43
CA LEU A 61 4.57 24.47 14.09
C LEU A 61 5.56 23.90 13.05
N GLY A 62 6.50 23.05 13.47
CA GLY A 62 7.52 22.46 12.59
C GLY A 62 8.54 23.46 12.04
N VAL A 63 8.70 24.64 12.67
CA VAL A 63 9.58 25.71 12.18
C VAL A 63 10.75 25.96 13.13
N THR A 64 11.81 26.60 12.64
CA THR A 64 12.92 27.00 13.52
C THR A 64 12.54 28.21 14.40
N ARG A 65 13.05 28.27 15.63
CA ARG A 65 12.85 29.41 16.56
C ARG A 65 13.20 30.76 15.93
N ARG A 66 14.24 30.79 15.08
CA ARG A 66 14.66 31.99 14.33
C ARG A 66 13.58 32.48 13.38
N THR A 67 12.94 31.56 12.65
CA THR A 67 11.83 31.85 11.74
C THR A 67 10.65 32.43 12.52
N LEU A 68 10.28 31.79 13.62
CA LEU A 68 9.18 32.24 14.47
C LEU A 68 9.45 33.61 15.11
N SER A 69 10.71 33.88 15.49
CA SER A 69 11.14 35.19 16.02
C SER A 69 11.11 36.30 14.96
N SER A 70 11.36 35.96 13.68
CA SER A 70 11.15 36.87 12.55
C SER A 70 9.67 37.15 12.34
N TRP A 71 8.83 36.11 12.39
CA TRP A 71 7.40 36.21 12.19
C TRP A 71 6.70 37.04 13.25
N ARG A 72 7.16 36.96 14.49
CA ARG A 72 6.66 37.80 15.59
C ARG A 72 6.86 39.30 15.36
N LYS A 73 7.82 39.72 14.53
CA LYS A 73 8.06 41.13 14.21
C LYS A 73 7.17 41.64 13.08
N MET A 74 6.43 40.77 12.41
CA MET A 74 5.49 41.18 11.37
C MET A 74 4.22 41.76 11.98
N GLU A 75 3.64 42.71 11.27
CA GLU A 75 2.35 43.30 11.65
C GLU A 75 1.24 42.23 11.68
N GLY A 76 0.44 42.22 12.74
CA GLY A 76 -0.64 41.25 12.93
C GLY A 76 -0.18 39.86 13.43
N ALA A 77 1.07 39.72 13.87
CA ALA A 77 1.52 38.49 14.54
C ALA A 77 0.80 38.29 15.89
N PRO A 78 0.39 37.05 16.23
CA PRO A 78 -0.31 36.79 17.50
C PRO A 78 0.60 37.08 18.71
N GLU A 79 0.08 37.85 19.66
CA GLU A 79 0.75 38.11 20.93
C GLU A 79 0.61 36.92 21.90
N PRO A 80 1.57 36.73 22.82
CA PRO A 80 1.40 35.80 23.92
C PRO A 80 0.21 36.22 24.79
N LEU A 81 -0.49 35.25 25.36
CA LEU A 81 -1.48 35.46 26.39
C LEU A 81 -0.83 36.08 27.65
N PRO A 82 -1.61 36.68 28.57
CA PRO A 82 -1.07 37.28 29.79
C PRO A 82 -0.26 36.32 30.68
N ASN A 83 -0.49 35.01 30.54
CA ASN A 83 0.24 33.94 31.22
C ASN A 83 1.54 33.51 30.50
N GLY A 84 1.90 34.17 29.39
CA GLY A 84 3.08 33.86 28.57
C GLY A 84 2.88 32.69 27.60
N GLU A 85 1.69 32.08 27.54
CA GLU A 85 1.39 31.00 26.61
C GLU A 85 1.03 31.55 25.22
N HIS A 86 1.22 30.72 24.20
CA HIS A 86 0.90 31.04 22.82
C HIS A 86 -0.17 30.10 22.30
N GLU A 87 -1.25 30.67 21.75
CA GLU A 87 -2.32 29.90 21.13
C GLU A 87 -1.89 29.39 19.75
N VAL A 88 -1.77 28.06 19.62
CA VAL A 88 -1.25 27.43 18.39
C VAL A 88 -2.19 27.66 17.21
N ALA A 89 -3.51 27.67 17.45
CA ALA A 89 -4.52 27.90 16.41
C ALA A 89 -4.37 29.29 15.75
N ARG A 90 -4.17 30.35 16.55
CA ARG A 90 -3.94 31.71 16.03
C ARG A 90 -2.66 31.82 15.22
N TRP A 91 -1.60 31.14 15.65
CA TRP A 91 -0.36 31.08 14.87
C TRP A 91 -0.54 30.32 13.55
N ARG A 92 -1.24 29.18 13.55
CA ARG A 92 -1.57 28.44 12.32
C ARG A 92 -2.38 29.30 11.34
N GLU A 93 -3.36 30.05 11.84
CA GLU A 93 -4.18 30.94 11.01
C GLU A 93 -3.38 32.12 10.45
N PHE A 94 -2.54 32.75 11.28
CA PHE A 94 -1.63 33.81 10.82
C PHE A 94 -0.70 33.34 9.71
N ILE A 95 -0.12 32.14 9.87
CA ILE A 95 0.75 31.50 8.87
C ILE A 95 -0.02 31.23 7.57
N ARG A 96 -1.25 30.71 7.67
CA ARG A 96 -2.13 30.40 6.54
C ARG A 96 -2.52 31.65 5.75
N ILE A 97 -3.00 32.70 6.43
CA ILE A 97 -3.43 33.95 5.79
C ILE A 97 -2.26 34.62 5.06
N ARG A 98 -1.07 34.59 5.65
CA ARG A 98 0.12 35.24 5.07
C ARG A 98 0.96 34.36 4.17
N GLY A 99 0.56 33.10 3.95
CA GLY A 99 1.29 32.15 3.10
C GLY A 99 2.73 31.90 3.55
N LEU A 100 3.00 32.00 4.86
CA LEU A 100 4.36 31.91 5.40
C LEU A 100 4.82 30.45 5.39
N LYS A 101 5.88 30.13 4.64
CA LYS A 101 6.53 28.82 4.69
C LYS A 101 7.70 28.87 5.66
N GLY A 102 7.69 27.97 6.65
CA GLY A 102 8.84 27.80 7.55
C GLY A 102 10.04 27.26 6.77
N SER A 103 11.26 27.53 7.24
CA SER A 103 12.49 27.01 6.60
C SER A 103 12.70 25.49 6.78
N ASN A 104 11.65 24.77 7.17
CA ASN A 104 11.60 23.31 7.13
C ASN A 104 10.53 22.91 6.13
N ASP A 105 10.90 22.91 4.86
CA ASP A 105 10.25 22.15 3.80
C ASP A 105 10.54 20.64 4.00
N VAL A 106 10.41 20.16 5.25
CA VAL A 106 10.86 18.82 5.71
C VAL A 106 9.69 18.02 6.31
N GLY A 107 8.45 18.44 6.08
CA GLY A 107 7.28 17.62 6.42
C GLY A 107 6.11 18.01 5.53
N HIS A 108 5.63 17.06 4.72
CA HIS A 108 4.68 17.24 3.59
C HIS A 108 5.29 17.97 2.39
N PRO A 109 5.23 17.52 1.12
CA PRO A 109 4.68 16.31 0.49
C PRO A 109 5.78 15.38 -0.09
N THR A 110 7.04 15.76 -0.03
CA THR A 110 8.17 15.03 -0.66
C THR A 110 8.45 13.70 0.03
N GLU A 111 8.33 13.60 1.35
CA GLU A 111 8.47 12.32 2.07
C GLU A 111 7.29 11.38 1.78
N ALA A 112 6.07 11.89 1.74
CA ALA A 112 4.89 11.11 1.35
C ALA A 112 5.00 10.61 -0.11
N LEU A 113 5.50 11.46 -1.01
CA LEU A 113 5.77 11.07 -2.41
C LEU A 113 6.93 10.07 -2.51
N LYS A 114 8.00 10.22 -1.71
CA LYS A 114 9.10 9.26 -1.60
C LYS A 114 8.62 7.92 -1.05
N ALA A 115 7.81 7.92 0.00
CA ALA A 115 7.21 6.72 0.58
C ALA A 115 6.28 6.02 -0.42
N ARG A 116 5.46 6.78 -1.15
CA ARG A 116 4.59 6.24 -2.20
C ARG A 116 5.39 5.66 -3.37
N ARG A 117 6.48 6.31 -3.78
CA ARG A 117 7.41 5.77 -4.78
C ARG A 117 8.07 4.48 -4.28
N LEU A 118 8.47 4.44 -3.01
CA LEU A 118 9.08 3.27 -2.39
C LEU A 118 8.13 2.07 -2.37
N LEU A 119 6.84 2.31 -2.10
CA LEU A 119 5.82 1.26 -2.15
C LEU A 119 5.64 0.69 -3.57
N VAL A 120 5.58 1.56 -4.58
CA VAL A 120 5.51 1.13 -5.99
C VAL A 120 6.75 0.33 -6.38
N ASP A 121 7.94 0.77 -5.97
CA ASP A 121 9.21 0.06 -6.23
C ASP A 121 9.27 -1.31 -5.52
N ILE A 122 8.63 -1.44 -4.35
CA ILE A 122 8.51 -2.71 -3.62
C ILE A 122 7.55 -3.65 -4.35
N GLU A 123 6.34 -3.19 -4.70
CA GLU A 123 5.35 -3.99 -5.44
C GLU A 123 5.91 -4.50 -6.77
N GLU A 124 6.63 -3.65 -7.51
CA GLU A 124 7.25 -4.06 -8.78
C GLU A 124 8.34 -5.13 -8.57
N ARG A 125 9.12 -5.02 -7.49
CA ARG A 125 10.12 -6.04 -7.13
C ARG A 125 9.47 -7.34 -6.69
N GLU A 126 8.39 -7.29 -5.92
CA GLU A 126 7.63 -8.46 -5.52
C GLU A 126 7.05 -9.18 -6.74
N LEU A 127 6.43 -8.46 -7.67
CA LEU A 127 5.92 -9.04 -8.91
C LEU A 127 7.04 -9.72 -9.72
N ARG A 128 8.20 -9.06 -9.88
CA ARG A 128 9.35 -9.67 -10.57
C ARG A 128 9.87 -10.89 -9.84
N LEU A 129 9.88 -10.90 -8.51
CA LEU A 129 10.31 -12.04 -7.71
C LEU A 129 9.32 -13.21 -7.83
N SER A 130 8.02 -12.93 -7.84
CA SER A 130 6.98 -13.95 -8.02
C SER A 130 7.01 -14.56 -9.43
N ILE A 131 7.28 -13.76 -10.48
CA ILE A 131 7.53 -14.30 -11.83
C ILE A 131 8.76 -15.21 -11.81
N LYS A 132 9.87 -14.79 -11.18
CA LYS A 132 11.09 -15.59 -11.08
C LYS A 132 10.95 -16.86 -10.23
N ARG A 133 10.01 -16.89 -9.28
CA ARG A 133 9.68 -18.08 -8.49
C ARG A 133 8.76 -19.06 -9.23
N GLY A 134 8.22 -18.67 -10.38
CA GLY A 134 7.27 -19.48 -11.14
C GLY A 134 5.82 -19.35 -10.68
N ASP A 135 5.51 -18.37 -9.83
CA ASP A 135 4.13 -18.14 -9.34
C ASP A 135 3.24 -17.50 -10.43
N TYR A 136 3.85 -16.83 -11.42
CA TYR A 136 3.14 -16.16 -12.52
C TYR A 136 3.79 -16.45 -13.87
N LEU A 137 2.97 -16.85 -14.83
CA LEU A 137 3.36 -17.04 -16.23
C LEU A 137 2.79 -15.91 -17.09
N HIS A 138 3.60 -15.38 -18.00
CA HIS A 138 3.13 -14.39 -18.96
C HIS A 138 2.13 -15.03 -19.92
N ARG A 139 0.99 -14.34 -20.14
CA ARG A 139 -0.09 -14.82 -21.01
C ARG A 139 0.39 -15.13 -22.44
N GLU A 140 1.35 -14.37 -22.95
CA GLU A 140 1.94 -14.58 -24.27
C GLU A 140 2.74 -15.88 -24.35
N ASP A 141 3.49 -16.20 -23.30
CA ASP A 141 4.32 -17.41 -23.22
C ASP A 141 3.44 -18.65 -23.07
N VAL A 142 2.39 -18.58 -22.25
CA VAL A 142 1.36 -19.63 -22.15
C VAL A 142 0.71 -19.86 -23.51
N ARG A 143 0.30 -18.79 -24.20
CA ARG A 143 -0.34 -18.92 -25.51
C ARG A 143 0.60 -19.57 -26.52
N ARG A 144 1.87 -19.16 -26.55
CA ARG A 144 2.88 -19.73 -27.44
C ARG A 144 3.08 -21.22 -27.18
N ALA A 145 3.29 -21.60 -25.93
CA ALA A 145 3.49 -22.99 -25.54
C ALA A 145 2.28 -23.87 -25.91
N VAL A 146 1.05 -23.40 -25.66
CA VAL A 146 -0.17 -24.12 -26.04
C VAL A 146 -0.27 -24.29 -27.55
N LEU A 147 -0.02 -23.24 -28.33
CA LEU A 147 -0.06 -23.30 -29.79
C LEU A 147 1.01 -24.24 -30.36
N GLU A 148 2.23 -24.19 -29.84
CA GLU A 148 3.31 -25.08 -30.27
C GLU A 148 3.02 -26.54 -29.92
N GLY A 149 2.50 -26.82 -28.72
CA GLY A 149 2.10 -28.17 -28.33
C GLY A 149 0.97 -28.72 -29.19
N LEU A 150 -0.04 -27.90 -29.50
CA LEU A 150 -1.12 -28.27 -30.41
C LEU A 150 -0.61 -28.51 -31.84
N ALA A 151 0.28 -27.66 -32.34
CA ALA A 151 0.85 -27.83 -33.67
C ALA A 151 1.64 -29.15 -33.79
N ARG A 152 2.44 -29.48 -32.76
CA ARG A 152 3.16 -30.77 -32.68
C ARG A 152 2.20 -31.96 -32.64
N LEU A 153 1.17 -31.88 -31.79
CA LEU A 153 0.14 -32.92 -31.69
C LEU A 153 -0.54 -33.17 -33.05
N PHE A 154 -0.98 -32.10 -33.72
CA PHE A 154 -1.61 -32.24 -35.03
C PHE A 154 -0.65 -32.75 -36.10
N ALA A 155 0.62 -32.35 -36.09
CA ALA A 155 1.60 -32.87 -37.04
C ALA A 155 1.77 -34.39 -36.89
N ILE A 156 1.83 -34.91 -35.66
CA ILE A 156 1.91 -36.36 -35.39
C ILE A 156 0.63 -37.05 -35.85
N LEU A 157 -0.54 -36.51 -35.51
CA LEU A 157 -1.81 -37.08 -35.89
C LEU A 157 -1.99 -37.11 -37.41
N HIS A 158 -1.70 -36.03 -38.12
CA HIS A 158 -1.77 -36.00 -39.58
C HIS A 158 -0.86 -37.05 -40.21
N LYS A 159 0.42 -37.10 -39.81
CA LYS A 159 1.35 -38.11 -40.30
C LYS A 159 0.85 -39.53 -40.05
N ARG A 160 0.39 -39.83 -38.84
CA ARG A 160 -0.06 -41.18 -38.49
C ARG A 160 -1.37 -41.56 -39.16
N LEU A 161 -2.37 -40.67 -39.17
CA LEU A 161 -3.70 -40.93 -39.72
C LEU A 161 -3.73 -40.94 -41.25
N GLU A 162 -2.94 -40.07 -41.90
CA GLU A 162 -2.98 -39.88 -43.35
C GLU A 162 -1.92 -40.71 -44.08
N ASP A 163 -0.71 -40.86 -43.53
CA ASP A 163 0.39 -41.54 -44.23
C ASP A 163 0.55 -43.00 -43.78
N GLU A 164 0.43 -43.28 -42.48
CA GLU A 164 0.80 -44.59 -41.93
C GLU A 164 -0.39 -45.55 -41.71
N LEU A 165 -1.55 -45.02 -41.32
CA LEU A 165 -2.74 -45.82 -41.03
C LEU A 165 -3.43 -46.43 -42.25
N PRO A 166 -3.57 -45.74 -43.41
CA PRO A 166 -4.25 -46.32 -44.56
C PRO A 166 -3.65 -47.65 -45.05
N PRO A 167 -2.32 -47.81 -45.22
CA PRO A 167 -1.75 -49.10 -45.58
C PRO A 167 -1.87 -50.15 -44.46
N LEU A 168 -1.75 -49.76 -43.19
CA LEU A 168 -1.86 -50.67 -42.03
C LEU A 168 -3.29 -51.15 -41.75
N SER A 169 -4.29 -50.44 -42.24
CA SER A 169 -5.72 -50.76 -42.07
C SER A 169 -6.25 -51.70 -43.14
N CYS A 170 -5.51 -51.87 -44.24
CA CYS A 170 -5.92 -52.72 -45.35
C CYS A 170 -5.99 -54.20 -44.90
N GLY A 171 -7.18 -54.79 -44.97
CA GLY A 171 -7.41 -56.20 -44.60
C GLY A 171 -7.67 -56.46 -43.12
N LYS A 172 -7.69 -55.42 -42.26
CA LYS A 172 -8.11 -55.54 -40.86
C LYS A 172 -9.63 -55.42 -40.73
N ASP A 173 -10.18 -56.07 -39.71
CA ASP A 173 -11.57 -55.87 -39.32
C ASP A 173 -11.74 -54.57 -38.51
N ALA A 174 -12.99 -54.22 -38.20
CA ALA A 174 -13.30 -52.98 -37.49
C ALA A 174 -12.63 -52.89 -36.11
N VAL A 175 -12.35 -54.04 -35.47
CA VAL A 175 -11.68 -54.09 -34.17
C VAL A 175 -10.19 -53.80 -34.33
N GLY A 176 -9.52 -54.44 -35.29
CA GLY A 176 -8.10 -54.21 -35.57
C GLY A 176 -7.80 -52.78 -36.03
N ILE A 177 -8.69 -52.16 -36.81
CA ILE A 177 -8.56 -50.74 -37.20
C ILE A 177 -8.67 -49.84 -35.95
N ARG A 178 -9.61 -50.15 -35.05
CA ARG A 178 -9.81 -49.37 -33.82
C ARG A 178 -8.60 -49.45 -32.89
N GLU A 179 -7.99 -50.63 -32.76
CA GLU A 179 -6.77 -50.81 -31.95
C GLU A 179 -5.59 -50.01 -32.49
N GLU A 180 -5.39 -49.97 -33.81
CA GLU A 180 -4.32 -49.20 -34.43
C GLU A 180 -4.55 -47.68 -34.27
N ASN A 181 -5.79 -47.22 -34.45
CA ASN A 181 -6.16 -45.83 -34.20
C ASN A 181 -5.93 -45.44 -32.73
N ALA A 182 -6.28 -46.31 -31.78
CA ALA A 182 -6.08 -46.06 -30.36
C ALA A 182 -4.58 -45.91 -30.02
N ARG A 183 -3.70 -46.78 -30.56
CA ARG A 183 -2.25 -46.66 -30.37
C ARG A 183 -1.70 -45.33 -30.90
N ALA A 184 -2.14 -44.91 -32.08
CA ALA A 184 -1.70 -43.65 -32.67
C ALA A 184 -2.12 -42.43 -31.81
N ILE A 185 -3.34 -42.45 -31.26
CA ILE A 185 -3.83 -41.39 -30.37
C ILE A 185 -3.07 -41.37 -29.04
N ASP A 186 -2.80 -42.54 -28.45
CA ASP A 186 -2.09 -42.64 -27.18
C ASP A 186 -0.64 -42.16 -27.29
N GLU A 187 0.03 -42.46 -28.40
CA GLU A 187 1.37 -41.96 -28.69
C GLU A 187 1.40 -40.44 -28.89
N ALA A 188 0.48 -39.90 -29.70
CA ALA A 188 0.36 -38.46 -29.90
C ALA A 188 0.07 -37.72 -28.58
N ARG A 189 -0.77 -38.31 -27.72
CA ARG A 189 -1.06 -37.79 -26.37
C ARG A 189 0.18 -37.80 -25.48
N ARG A 190 0.96 -38.89 -25.49
CA ARG A 190 2.19 -39.01 -24.69
C ARG A 190 3.21 -37.96 -25.07
N GLU A 191 3.48 -37.76 -26.36
CA GLU A 191 4.44 -36.75 -26.82
C GLU A 191 3.99 -35.32 -26.48
N ALA A 192 2.70 -35.02 -26.63
CA ALA A 192 2.17 -33.72 -26.20
C ALA A 192 2.32 -33.53 -24.68
N TYR A 193 2.08 -34.56 -23.89
CA TYR A 193 2.24 -34.51 -22.43
C TYR A 193 3.70 -34.29 -22.03
N GLU A 194 4.65 -35.00 -22.63
CA GLU A 194 6.08 -34.84 -22.39
C GLU A 194 6.58 -33.44 -22.73
N PHE A 195 6.10 -32.86 -23.85
CA PHE A 195 6.41 -31.49 -24.23
C PHE A 195 5.97 -30.48 -23.16
N PHE A 196 4.74 -30.59 -22.66
CA PHE A 196 4.24 -29.67 -21.64
C PHE A 196 4.89 -29.88 -20.27
N GLN A 197 5.24 -31.12 -19.89
CA GLN A 197 6.00 -31.40 -18.67
C GLN A 197 7.39 -30.75 -18.71
N GLY A 198 8.09 -30.83 -19.84
CA GLY A 198 9.38 -30.17 -20.05
C GLY A 198 9.28 -28.64 -20.01
N TRP A 199 8.16 -28.07 -20.47
CA TRP A 199 7.91 -26.63 -20.42
C TRP A 199 7.70 -26.10 -19.00
N THR A 200 7.08 -26.87 -18.11
CA THR A 200 6.85 -26.48 -16.71
C THR A 200 8.07 -26.63 -15.80
N GLY A 201 9.16 -27.26 -16.29
CA GLY A 201 10.34 -27.64 -15.50
C GLY A 201 11.60 -26.78 -15.71
N SER A 202 11.52 -25.65 -16.43
CA SER A 202 12.64 -24.71 -16.65
C SER A 202 12.37 -23.32 -16.07
#